data_AF-A0A7J9HHP8-F1
#
_entry.id   AF-A0A7J9HHP8-F1
#
_cell.length_a   1.000
_cell.length_b   1.000
_cell.length_c   1.000
_cell.angle_alpha   90.00
_cell.angle_beta   90.00
_cell.angle_gamma   90.00
#
_symmetry.space_group_name_H-M   'P 1'
#
loop_
_entity.id
_entity.type
_entity.pdbx_description
1 polymer ?
#
loop_
_entity_poly.entity_id
_entity_poly.type
_entity_poly.pdbx_seq_one_letter_code
_entity_poly.pdbx_strand_id
1 'polypeptide(L)'
;MHGFLTQLCKEIYEKTLAITKLIETSKFDRVAFPWLEFLPPMHAVASKSSTFALNEIMEALEDDEINMIGVRGIRGVGKTTLVRAVGNKIKESQLFDDVAIAVVSETPDLGKILDKITDSLDIKFERRSR
;
A
#
# COMPACT_ATOMS: atom_id res chain seq x y z
N MET A 1 -15.03 17.55 10.36
CA MET A 1 -13.91 17.43 9.39
C MET A 1 -12.51 17.57 10.00
N HIS A 2 -12.24 18.53 10.90
CA HIS A 2 -10.87 18.75 11.43
C HIS A 2 -10.28 17.56 12.24
N GLY A 3 -11.11 16.86 13.03
CA GLY A 3 -10.65 15.73 13.85
C GLY A 3 -10.22 14.49 13.04
N PHE A 4 -10.94 14.19 11.95
CA PHE A 4 -10.65 13.05 11.08
C PHE A 4 -9.29 13.18 10.38
N LEU A 5 -8.99 14.36 9.83
CA LEU A 5 -7.70 14.62 9.19
C LEU A 5 -6.52 14.49 10.16
N THR A 6 -6.71 14.97 11.40
CA THR A 6 -5.69 14.87 12.44
C THR A 6 -5.42 13.41 12.80
N GLN A 7 -6.48 12.61 12.90
CA GLN A 7 -6.39 11.17 13.14
C GLN A 7 -5.68 10.45 11.98
N LEU A 8 -6.04 10.75 10.74
CA LEU A 8 -5.43 10.14 9.55
C LEU A 8 -3.94 10.46 9.44
N CYS A 9 -3.55 11.73 9.67
CA CYS A 9 -2.14 12.13 9.67
C CYS A 9 -1.34 11.36 10.74
N LYS A 10 -1.91 11.24 11.94
CA LYS A 10 -1.30 10.50 13.05
C LYS A 10 -1.13 9.02 12.68
N GLU A 11 -2.15 8.40 12.08
CA GLU A 11 -2.10 6.99 11.73
C GLU A 11 -1.11 6.69 10.59
N ILE A 12 -1.05 7.54 9.57
CA ILE A 12 -0.04 7.44 8.50
C ILE A 12 1.36 7.60 9.08
N TYR A 13 1.56 8.52 10.01
CA TYR A 13 2.84 8.70 10.69
C TYR A 13 3.28 7.43 11.43
N GLU A 14 2.41 6.87 12.28
CA GLU A 14 2.71 5.64 13.05
C GLU A 14 2.99 4.45 12.13
N LYS A 15 2.18 4.24 11.07
CA LYS A 15 2.40 3.16 10.10
C LYS A 15 3.70 3.38 9.30
N THR A 16 4.02 4.61 8.91
CA THR A 16 5.29 4.92 8.21
C THR A 16 6.50 4.69 9.10
N LEU A 17 6.39 5.01 10.40
CA LEU A 17 7.44 4.75 11.38
C LEU A 17 7.67 3.24 11.55
N ALA A 18 6.59 2.45 11.64
CA ALA A 18 6.68 0.99 11.70
C ALA A 18 7.35 0.42 10.44
N ILE A 19 6.96 0.88 9.25
CA ILE A 19 7.59 0.47 7.97
C ILE A 19 9.07 0.86 7.93
N THR A 20 9.43 2.06 8.38
CA THR A 20 10.83 2.54 8.38
C THR A 20 11.68 1.66 9.29
N LYS A 21 11.21 1.38 10.51
CA LYS A 21 11.87 0.45 11.43
C LYS A 21 12.02 -0.94 10.81
N LEU A 22 11.01 -1.43 10.09
CA LEU A 22 11.08 -2.71 9.37
C LEU A 22 12.13 -2.67 8.26
N ILE A 23 12.23 -1.57 7.50
CA ILE A 23 13.26 -1.38 6.46
C ILE A 23 14.67 -1.33 7.05
N GLU A 24 14.85 -0.70 8.22
CA GLU A 24 16.16 -0.61 8.89
C GLU A 24 16.59 -1.94 9.51
N THR A 25 15.66 -2.62 10.20
CA THR A 25 15.93 -3.87 10.91
C THR A 25 16.00 -5.07 9.98
N SER A 26 15.24 -5.03 8.89
CA SER A 26 15.26 -6.08 7.89
C SER A 26 16.28 -5.70 6.82
N LYS A 27 17.16 -6.62 6.47
CA LYS A 27 18.00 -6.51 5.26
C LYS A 27 17.15 -6.67 3.99
N PHE A 28 16.11 -5.84 3.83
CA PHE A 28 15.36 -5.77 2.59
C PHE A 28 16.26 -5.07 1.57
N ASP A 29 16.97 -5.85 0.74
CA ASP A 29 17.54 -5.31 -0.49
C ASP A 29 16.39 -4.64 -1.26
N ARG A 30 16.42 -3.30 -1.35
CA ARG A 30 15.31 -2.51 -1.86
C ARG A 30 14.99 -2.90 -3.30
N VAL A 31 13.70 -3.09 -3.60
CA VAL A 31 13.23 -3.27 -4.97
C VAL A 31 11.92 -2.54 -5.19
N ALA A 32 12.01 -1.30 -5.66
CA ALA A 32 11.10 -0.72 -6.64
C ALA A 32 11.72 0.60 -7.14
N PHE A 33 12.27 0.59 -8.36
CA PHE A 33 12.54 1.81 -9.09
C PHE A 33 11.20 2.41 -9.57
N PRO A 34 11.04 3.75 -9.61
CA PRO A 34 9.80 4.40 -10.01
C PRO A 34 9.64 4.35 -11.54
N TRP A 35 9.20 3.21 -12.07
CA TRP A 35 8.69 3.11 -13.44
C TRP A 35 7.16 3.04 -13.33
N LEU A 36 6.56 4.16 -12.94
CA LEU A 36 5.15 4.23 -12.55
C LEU A 36 4.19 4.32 -13.75
N GLU A 37 4.66 4.50 -14.98
CA GLU A 37 3.79 4.93 -16.10
C GLU A 37 3.66 3.93 -17.26
N PHE A 38 4.38 2.81 -17.28
CA PHE A 38 4.48 1.95 -18.47
C PHE A 38 4.35 0.45 -18.19
N LEU A 39 3.21 -0.01 -17.65
CA LEU A 39 2.88 -1.44 -17.71
C LEU A 39 1.45 -1.67 -18.24
N PRO A 40 1.28 -2.57 -19.22
CA PRO A 40 -0.01 -2.91 -19.83
C PRO A 40 -0.95 -3.64 -18.84
N PRO A 41 -2.24 -3.84 -19.20
CA PRO A 41 -3.26 -4.40 -18.32
C PRO A 41 -2.83 -5.71 -17.66
N MET A 42 -3.05 -5.74 -16.36
CA MET A 42 -2.42 -6.61 -15.38
C MET A 42 -3.06 -8.01 -15.32
N HIS A 43 -3.32 -8.66 -16.45
CA HIS A 43 -3.92 -10.00 -16.51
C HIS A 43 -2.95 -11.14 -16.15
N ALA A 44 -1.75 -10.85 -15.65
CA ALA A 44 -0.70 -11.85 -15.46
C ALA A 44 -0.19 -11.91 -14.01
N VAL A 45 -1.06 -12.34 -13.09
CA VAL A 45 -0.59 -13.13 -11.92
C VAL A 45 -0.55 -14.59 -12.38
N ALA A 46 0.41 -14.93 -13.25
CA ALA A 46 0.40 -16.15 -14.06
C ALA A 46 1.22 -17.31 -13.46
N SER A 47 1.39 -17.38 -12.13
CA SER A 47 2.07 -18.50 -11.48
C SER A 47 1.26 -19.07 -10.31
N LYS A 48 1.33 -20.40 -10.11
CA LYS A 48 0.63 -21.08 -9.00
C LYS A 48 0.98 -20.48 -7.64
N SER A 49 2.25 -20.13 -7.43
CA SER A 49 2.72 -19.52 -6.17
C SER A 49 2.14 -18.11 -5.98
N SER A 50 2.10 -17.29 -7.03
CA SER A 50 1.53 -15.95 -6.93
C SER A 50 0.01 -15.96 -6.74
N THR A 51 -0.69 -16.95 -7.31
CA THR A 51 -2.13 -17.14 -7.06
C THR A 51 -2.40 -17.61 -5.63
N PHE A 52 -1.58 -18.52 -5.11
CA PHE A 52 -1.67 -18.98 -3.72
C PHE A 52 -1.46 -17.82 -2.74
N ALA A 53 -0.38 -17.05 -2.92
CA ALA A 53 -0.11 -15.89 -2.09
C ALA A 53 -1.21 -14.80 -2.18
N LEU A 54 -1.82 -14.62 -3.36
CA LEU A 54 -2.96 -13.71 -3.50
C LEU A 54 -4.13 -14.18 -2.63
N ASN A 55 -4.47 -15.46 -2.68
CA ASN A 55 -5.58 -16.02 -1.90
C ASN A 55 -5.32 -15.91 -0.40
N GLU A 56 -4.11 -16.25 0.08
CA GLU A 56 -3.76 -16.09 1.50
C GLU A 56 -3.88 -14.64 1.96
N ILE A 57 -3.47 -13.67 1.13
CA ILE A 57 -3.61 -12.25 1.46
C ILE A 57 -5.10 -11.86 1.49
N MET A 58 -5.91 -12.33 0.55
CA MET A 58 -7.36 -12.04 0.54
C MET A 58 -8.06 -12.61 1.77
N GLU A 59 -7.73 -13.84 2.17
CA GLU A 59 -8.27 -14.46 3.39
C GLU A 59 -7.86 -13.70 4.65
N ALA A 60 -6.58 -13.31 4.75
CA ALA A 60 -6.09 -12.52 5.88
C ALA A 60 -6.69 -11.10 5.95
N LEU A 61 -7.23 -10.57 4.84
CA LEU A 61 -7.91 -9.27 4.84
C LEU A 61 -9.35 -9.34 5.37
N GLU A 62 -9.93 -10.54 5.51
CA GLU A 62 -11.26 -10.73 6.11
C GLU A 62 -11.20 -10.81 7.65
N ASP A 63 -10.01 -11.00 8.22
CA ASP A 63 -9.77 -11.03 9.67
C ASP A 63 -9.50 -9.62 10.21
N ASP A 64 -10.40 -9.10 11.05
CA ASP A 64 -10.35 -7.75 11.60
C ASP A 64 -9.26 -7.55 12.66
N GLU A 65 -8.67 -8.63 13.17
CA GLU A 65 -7.49 -8.58 14.06
C GLU A 65 -6.20 -8.34 13.26
N ILE A 66 -6.19 -8.59 11.94
CA ILE A 66 -5.03 -8.41 11.06
C ILE A 66 -5.01 -7.00 10.46
N ASN A 67 -4.18 -6.13 11.04
CA ASN A 67 -4.04 -4.73 10.61
C ASN A 67 -2.84 -4.46 9.67
N MET A 68 -1.99 -5.47 9.43
CA MET A 68 -0.79 -5.36 8.59
C MET A 68 -0.36 -6.71 8.00
N ILE A 69 -0.17 -6.74 6.67
CA ILE A 69 0.35 -7.91 5.95
C ILE A 69 1.66 -7.53 5.25
N GLY A 70 2.73 -8.29 5.51
CA GLY A 70 4.04 -8.08 4.90
C GLY A 70 4.36 -9.11 3.81
N VAL A 71 4.65 -8.67 2.59
CA VAL A 71 5.07 -9.55 1.49
C VAL A 71 6.59 -9.53 1.34
N ARG A 72 7.26 -10.65 1.64
CA ARG A 72 8.73 -10.80 1.54
C ARG A 72 9.12 -11.84 0.49
N GLY A 73 10.27 -11.63 -0.16
CA GLY A 73 10.81 -12.56 -1.15
C GLY A 73 11.99 -11.97 -1.94
N ILE A 74 12.60 -12.79 -2.79
CA ILE A 74 13.79 -12.44 -3.59
C ILE A 74 13.49 -11.26 -4.54
N ARG A 75 14.54 -10.55 -4.97
CA ARG A 75 14.46 -9.48 -5.97
C ARG A 75 13.87 -10.00 -7.29
N GLY A 76 13.03 -9.19 -7.93
CA GLY A 76 12.45 -9.51 -9.25
C GLY A 76 11.30 -10.51 -9.26
N VAL A 77 10.94 -11.13 -8.13
CA VAL A 77 9.89 -12.17 -8.04
C VAL A 77 8.45 -11.64 -8.23
N GLY A 78 8.27 -10.33 -8.43
CA GLY A 78 6.93 -9.74 -8.68
C GLY A 78 6.12 -9.36 -7.44
N LYS A 79 6.74 -9.10 -6.28
CA LYS A 79 6.03 -8.67 -5.05
C LYS A 79 5.13 -7.45 -5.26
N THR A 80 5.65 -6.41 -5.92
CA THR A 80 4.86 -5.20 -6.25
C THR A 80 3.71 -5.51 -7.21
N THR A 81 3.92 -6.47 -8.11
CA THR A 81 2.87 -6.97 -9.02
C THR A 81 1.76 -7.67 -8.22
N LEU A 82 2.13 -8.50 -7.24
CA LEU A 82 1.18 -9.19 -6.36
C LEU A 82 0.33 -8.20 -5.55
N VAL A 83 0.96 -7.22 -4.88
CA VAL A 83 0.24 -6.22 -4.06
C VAL A 83 -0.74 -5.40 -4.90
N ARG A 84 -0.37 -5.04 -6.15
CA ARG A 84 -1.28 -4.36 -7.08
C ARG A 84 -2.45 -5.24 -7.50
N ALA A 85 -2.21 -6.52 -7.77
CA ALA A 85 -3.28 -7.46 -8.10
C ALA A 85 -4.26 -7.65 -6.94
N VAL A 86 -3.76 -7.72 -5.70
CA VAL A 86 -4.60 -7.70 -4.48
C VAL A 86 -5.43 -6.41 -4.42
N GLY A 87 -4.81 -5.25 -4.59
CA GLY A 87 -5.52 -3.97 -4.58
C GLY A 87 -6.64 -3.88 -5.64
N ASN A 88 -6.40 -4.43 -6.84
CA ASN A 88 -7.44 -4.53 -7.87
C ASN A 88 -8.53 -5.51 -7.47
N LYS A 89 -8.16 -6.67 -6.90
CA LYS A 89 -9.13 -7.69 -6.49
C LYS A 89 -10.05 -7.18 -5.38
N ILE A 90 -9.51 -6.45 -4.41
CA ILE A 90 -10.29 -5.80 -3.35
C ILE A 90 -11.33 -4.83 -3.95
N LYS A 91 -10.92 -4.04 -4.95
CA LYS A 91 -11.82 -3.10 -5.64
C LYS A 91 -12.92 -3.83 -6.40
N GLU A 92 -12.61 -4.95 -7.06
CA GLU A 92 -13.58 -5.80 -7.75
C GLU A 92 -14.55 -6.49 -6.78
N SER A 93 -14.05 -6.96 -5.63
CA SER A 93 -14.85 -7.68 -4.64
C SER A 93 -15.60 -6.78 -3.67
N GLN A 94 -15.34 -5.46 -3.72
CA GLN A 94 -15.91 -4.46 -2.80
C GLN A 94 -15.72 -4.85 -1.32
N LEU A 95 -14.58 -5.46 -0.99
CA LEU A 95 -14.29 -5.91 0.39
C LEU A 95 -14.07 -4.71 1.33
N PHE A 96 -13.62 -3.59 0.77
CA PHE A 96 -13.46 -2.32 1.46
C PHE A 96 -14.18 -1.23 0.68
N ASP A 97 -14.74 -0.25 1.40
CA ASP A 97 -15.39 0.92 0.79
C ASP A 97 -14.40 1.70 -0.09
N ASP A 98 -13.17 1.87 0.40
CA ASP A 98 -12.12 2.62 -0.28
C ASP A 98 -10.75 1.94 -0.18
N VAL A 99 -9.92 2.11 -1.22
CA VAL A 99 -8.57 1.54 -1.29
C VAL A 99 -7.58 2.56 -1.82
N ALA A 100 -6.62 2.95 -0.98
CA ALA A 100 -5.50 3.81 -1.35
C ALA A 100 -4.22 3.00 -1.56
N ILE A 101 -3.45 3.33 -2.61
CA ILE A 101 -2.13 2.75 -2.89
C ILE A 101 -1.10 3.88 -2.91
N ALA A 102 -0.14 3.82 -1.98
CA ALA A 102 0.96 4.77 -1.89
C ALA A 102 2.31 4.05 -1.96
N VAL A 103 3.32 4.73 -2.52
CA VAL A 103 4.70 4.24 -2.55
C VAL A 103 5.47 4.91 -1.42
N VAL A 104 6.07 4.11 -0.54
CA VAL A 104 6.93 4.58 0.54
C VAL A 104 8.39 4.42 0.11
N SER A 105 9.12 5.54 0.08
CA SER A 105 10.53 5.60 -0.33
C SER A 105 11.48 5.36 0.87
N GLU A 106 12.81 5.43 0.68
CA GLU A 106 13.81 5.12 1.75
C GLU A 106 13.82 6.22 2.77
N THR A 107 13.64 7.40 2.21
CA THR A 107 13.39 8.65 2.86
C THR A 107 11.91 8.91 2.63
N PRO A 108 11.02 8.43 3.52
CA PRO A 108 9.59 8.64 3.37
C PRO A 108 9.28 10.14 3.38
N ASP A 109 8.52 10.58 2.38
CA ASP A 109 7.96 11.93 2.33
C ASP A 109 6.51 11.83 2.77
N LEU A 110 6.27 12.10 4.06
CA LEU A 110 4.95 11.98 4.68
C LEU A 110 3.90 12.88 4.00
N GLY A 111 4.32 14.06 3.52
CA GLY A 111 3.44 14.97 2.78
C GLY A 111 2.96 14.32 1.50
N LYS A 112 3.87 13.77 0.69
CA LYS A 112 3.50 13.07 -0.56
C LYS A 112 2.69 11.81 -0.33
N ILE A 113 2.97 11.05 0.73
CA ILE A 113 2.20 9.84 1.07
C ILE A 113 0.77 10.24 1.46
N LEU A 114 0.63 11.27 2.30
CA LEU A 114 -0.67 11.79 2.72
C LEU A 114 -1.46 12.36 1.54
N ASP A 115 -0.83 13.20 0.70
CA ASP A 115 -1.45 13.74 -0.51
C ASP A 115 -1.93 12.59 -1.41
N LYS A 116 -1.10 11.56 -1.61
CA LYS A 116 -1.47 10.41 -2.44
C LYS A 116 -2.65 9.60 -1.86
N ILE A 117 -2.69 9.40 -0.55
CA ILE A 117 -3.78 8.70 0.13
C ILE A 117 -5.06 9.53 0.07
N THR A 118 -4.98 10.82 0.39
CA THR A 118 -6.15 11.72 0.38
C THR A 118 -6.73 11.90 -1.01
N ASP A 119 -5.89 12.05 -2.04
CA ASP A 119 -6.31 12.05 -3.45
C ASP A 119 -7.01 10.74 -3.84
N SER A 120 -6.52 9.59 -3.35
CA SER A 120 -7.11 8.28 -3.66
C SER A 120 -8.46 8.06 -2.98
N LEU A 121 -8.73 8.76 -1.88
CA LEU A 121 -9.94 8.65 -1.06
C LEU A 121 -10.90 9.84 -1.27
N ASP A 122 -10.64 10.71 -2.25
CA ASP A 122 -11.37 11.98 -2.51
C ASP A 122 -11.54 12.86 -1.25
N ILE A 123 -10.53 12.84 -0.37
CA ILE A 123 -10.51 13.65 0.85
C ILE A 123 -9.93 15.03 0.51
N LYS A 124 -10.76 16.08 0.54
CA LYS A 124 -10.31 17.45 0.27
C LYS A 124 -9.60 18.06 1.48
N PHE A 125 -8.35 18.48 1.27
CA PHE A 125 -7.64 19.36 2.18
C PHE A 125 -8.07 20.82 1.95
N GLU A 126 -8.79 21.42 2.90
CA GLU A 126 -8.82 22.89 2.99
C GLU A 126 -7.45 23.34 3.49
N ARG A 127 -6.51 23.61 2.57
CA ARG A 127 -5.32 24.38 2.94
C ARG A 127 -5.81 25.75 3.41
N ARG A 128 -5.74 26.01 4.72
CA ARG A 128 -5.85 27.37 5.21
C ARG A 128 -4.66 28.15 4.68
N SER A 129 -4.90 28.98 3.67
CA SER A 129 -4.04 30.11 3.35
C SER A 129 -3.93 30.96 4.62
N ARG A 130 -2.73 31.06 5.17
CA ARG A 130 -2.38 32.10 6.13
C ARG A 130 -1.95 33.34 5.38
#